data_AF-A0A6A6SHV6-F1
#
_entry.id   AF-A0A6A6SHV6-F1
#
_cell.length_a   1.000
_cell.length_b   1.000
_cell.length_c   1.000
_cell.angle_alpha   90.00
_cell.angle_beta   90.00
_cell.angle_gamma   90.00
#
_symmetry.space_group_name_H-M   'P 1'
#
loop_
_entity.id
_entity.type
_entity.pdbx_description
1 polymer ?
#
loop_
_entity_poly.entity_id
_entity_poly.type
_entity_poly.pdbx_seq_one_letter_code
_entity_poly.pdbx_strand_id
1 'polypeptide(L)'
;WIAYDTSGSIGPRYQLSITSANASSFATSSSYLGTQWTLRIDDQALIPLHLLSSTEREYQEWYLNRYLVMDQLLQNQAYLNETWLASSAAGEVTVDDHFHFSHCVLAVKRYIEAKETGKHVCGRDIDREHVQHCLDALDWWAFPEGRIGESVSNPIRPLGWRTKV
;
A
#
# COMPACT_ATOMS: atom_id res chain seq x y z
N TRP A 1 -5.34 15.15 -2.37
CA TRP A 1 -6.24 14.12 -2.91
C TRP A 1 -5.59 13.54 -4.16
N ILE A 2 -5.46 12.23 -4.25
CA ILE A 2 -5.14 11.57 -5.52
C ILE A 2 -6.49 11.20 -6.12
N ALA A 3 -6.74 11.61 -7.37
CA ALA A 3 -7.97 11.29 -8.07
C ALA A 3 -7.75 10.01 -8.87
N TYR A 4 -8.38 8.93 -8.43
CA TYR A 4 -8.50 7.71 -9.21
C TYR A 4 -9.84 7.73 -9.95
N ASP A 5 -9.89 7.20 -11.16
CA ASP A 5 -11.16 6.99 -11.85
C ASP A 5 -11.91 5.82 -11.21
N THR A 6 -12.89 6.14 -10.38
CA THR A 6 -13.75 5.17 -9.69
C THR A 6 -15.04 4.88 -10.47
N SER A 7 -15.17 5.36 -11.70
CA SER A 7 -16.37 5.19 -12.52
C SER A 7 -16.69 3.71 -12.71
N GLY A 8 -17.92 3.31 -12.35
CA GLY A 8 -18.39 1.92 -12.50
C GLY A 8 -17.86 0.93 -11.45
N SER A 9 -17.23 1.42 -10.38
CA SER A 9 -16.74 0.62 -9.26
C SER A 9 -17.44 0.98 -7.93
N ILE A 10 -17.41 0.05 -6.98
CA ILE A 10 -18.02 0.15 -5.65
C ILE A 10 -16.91 0.19 -4.61
N GLY A 11 -16.65 1.36 -4.05
CA GLY A 11 -15.62 1.58 -3.04
C GLY A 11 -15.45 3.06 -2.71
N PRO A 12 -14.38 3.44 -1.99
CA PRO A 12 -14.11 4.84 -1.70
C PRO A 12 -13.96 5.66 -2.98
N ARG A 13 -14.78 6.71 -3.12
CA ARG A 13 -14.74 7.63 -4.27
C ARG A 13 -13.53 8.56 -4.24
N TYR A 14 -13.08 8.91 -3.04
CA TYR A 14 -11.96 9.83 -2.83
C TYR A 14 -10.97 9.17 -1.87
N GLN A 15 -9.68 9.42 -2.12
CA GLN A 15 -8.63 8.95 -1.23
C GLN A 15 -7.76 10.12 -0.75
N LEU A 16 -7.72 10.30 0.57
CA LEU A 16 -6.98 11.34 1.26
C LEU A 16 -5.57 10.81 1.57
N SER A 17 -4.54 11.59 1.22
CA SER A 17 -3.20 11.33 1.76
C SER A 17 -3.12 11.91 3.16
N ILE A 18 -2.74 11.08 4.13
CA ILE A 18 -2.31 11.51 5.45
C ILE A 18 -0.89 12.06 5.34
N THR A 19 -0.70 13.23 5.93
CA THR A 19 0.53 14.03 5.97
C THR A 19 0.68 14.59 7.37
N SER A 20 1.85 15.12 7.72
CA SER A 20 2.03 15.80 9.01
C SER A 20 0.97 16.90 9.25
N ALA A 21 0.61 17.65 8.19
CA ALA A 21 -0.35 18.75 8.28
C ALA A 21 -1.80 18.34 8.60
N ASN A 22 -2.20 17.08 8.39
CA ASN A 22 -3.58 16.63 8.60
C ASN A 22 -3.71 15.40 9.51
N ALA A 23 -2.62 14.77 9.93
CA ALA A 23 -2.63 13.53 10.71
C ALA A 23 -3.39 13.69 12.04
N SER A 24 -3.09 14.73 12.82
CA SER A 24 -3.75 15.02 14.11
C SER A 24 -5.26 15.27 13.96
N SER A 25 -5.66 15.99 12.90
CA SER A 25 -7.08 16.22 12.61
C SER A 25 -7.80 14.94 12.18
N PHE A 26 -7.13 14.06 11.43
CA PHE A 26 -7.72 12.80 11.00
C PHE A 26 -7.85 11.82 12.18
N ALA A 27 -6.81 11.71 13.02
CA ALA A 27 -6.78 10.83 14.19
C ALA A 27 -7.85 11.16 15.25
N THR A 28 -8.37 12.39 15.25
CA THR A 28 -9.44 12.84 16.14
C THR A 28 -10.81 12.89 15.46
N SER A 29 -10.90 12.53 14.17
CA SER A 29 -12.15 12.56 13.41
C SER A 29 -13.10 11.43 13.84
N SER A 30 -14.40 11.67 13.74
CA SER A 30 -15.42 10.64 13.99
C SER A 30 -15.32 9.46 13.01
N SER A 31 -14.85 9.71 11.77
CA SER A 31 -14.58 8.67 10.78
C SER A 31 -13.49 7.71 11.23
N TYR A 32 -12.45 8.21 11.90
CA TYR A 32 -11.40 7.37 12.47
C TYR A 32 -11.87 6.66 13.74
N LEU A 33 -12.41 7.40 14.71
CA LEU A 33 -12.79 6.86 16.02
C LEU A 33 -14.00 5.90 15.97
N GLY A 34 -14.89 6.06 14.99
CA GLY A 34 -16.12 5.27 14.86
C GLY A 34 -15.98 3.99 14.03
N THR A 35 -14.81 3.70 13.47
CA THR A 35 -14.57 2.55 12.60
C THR A 35 -13.31 1.82 13.06
N GLN A 36 -13.32 0.49 13.03
CA GLN A 36 -12.09 -0.29 13.20
C GLN A 36 -11.29 -0.20 11.89
N TRP A 37 -10.12 0.43 11.94
CA TRP A 37 -9.21 0.56 10.80
C TRP A 37 -8.05 -0.42 10.91
N THR A 38 -7.48 -0.79 9.76
CA THR A 38 -6.22 -1.52 9.66
C THR A 38 -5.39 -0.94 8.53
N LEU A 39 -4.08 -1.14 8.58
CA LEU A 39 -3.18 -0.69 7.53
C LEU A 39 -2.90 -1.84 6.55
N ARG A 40 -3.21 -1.63 5.27
CA ARG A 40 -2.71 -2.42 4.15
C ARG A 40 -1.30 -1.94 3.82
N ILE A 41 -0.30 -2.69 4.28
CA ILE A 41 1.11 -2.32 4.38
C ILE A 41 1.72 -2.01 3.02
N ASP A 42 1.52 -2.91 2.07
CA ASP A 42 2.15 -2.85 0.74
C ASP A 42 1.67 -1.66 -0.09
N ASP A 43 0.45 -1.18 0.19
CA ASP A 43 -0.10 0.02 -0.39
C ASP A 43 -0.06 1.23 0.54
N GLN A 44 0.39 1.08 1.78
CA GLN A 44 0.36 2.13 2.79
C GLN A 44 -1.06 2.73 2.91
N ALA A 45 -2.10 1.90 2.88
CA ALA A 45 -3.49 2.38 2.88
C ALA A 45 -4.20 2.00 4.18
N LEU A 46 -4.76 2.98 4.89
CA LEU A 46 -5.71 2.73 5.96
C LEU A 46 -7.05 2.32 5.35
N ILE A 47 -7.51 1.12 5.69
CA ILE A 47 -8.77 0.57 5.21
C ILE A 47 -9.63 0.10 6.40
N PRO A 48 -10.97 0.12 6.28
CA PRO A 48 -11.83 -0.46 7.29
C PRO A 48 -11.53 -1.95 7.47
N LEU A 49 -11.39 -2.41 8.72
CA LEU A 49 -11.04 -3.79 9.08
C LEU A 49 -12.01 -4.82 8.48
N HIS A 50 -13.29 -4.47 8.36
CA HIS A 50 -14.31 -5.36 7.80
C HIS A 50 -14.15 -5.60 6.28
N LEU A 51 -13.33 -4.80 5.60
CA LEU A 51 -12.99 -5.00 4.19
C LEU A 51 -11.76 -5.91 4.00
N LEU A 52 -11.05 -6.25 5.08
CA LEU A 52 -9.89 -7.14 5.04
C LEU A 52 -10.37 -8.61 4.98
N SER A 53 -10.33 -9.21 3.78
CA SER A 53 -10.65 -10.63 3.58
C SER A 53 -9.65 -11.54 4.31
N SER A 54 -9.99 -12.83 4.47
CA SER A 54 -9.07 -13.81 5.05
C SER A 54 -7.78 -13.93 4.24
N THR A 55 -7.88 -13.96 2.92
CA THR A 55 -6.73 -14.02 2.02
C THR A 55 -5.87 -12.76 2.09
N GLU A 56 -6.50 -11.58 2.13
CA GLU A 56 -5.75 -10.33 2.29
C GLU A 56 -5.05 -10.28 3.65
N ARG A 57 -5.69 -10.77 4.71
CA ARG A 57 -5.09 -10.91 6.05
C ARG A 57 -3.84 -11.79 6.03
N GLU A 58 -3.87 -12.94 5.36
CA GLU A 58 -2.70 -13.83 5.23
C GLU A 58 -1.51 -13.10 4.58
N TYR A 59 -1.76 -12.28 3.54
CA TYR A 59 -0.70 -11.50 2.90
C TYR A 59 -0.17 -10.38 3.80
N GLN A 60 -1.05 -9.67 4.51
CA GLN A 60 -0.61 -8.62 5.44
C GLN A 60 0.19 -9.20 6.62
N GLU A 61 -0.19 -10.38 7.13
CA GLU A 61 0.59 -11.13 8.13
C GLU A 61 1.96 -11.53 7.59
N TRP A 62 2.05 -11.96 6.34
CA TRP A 62 3.33 -12.25 5.70
C TRP A 62 4.24 -11.01 5.63
N TYR A 63 3.69 -9.83 5.27
CA TYR A 63 4.47 -8.58 5.26
C TYR A 63 4.99 -8.23 6.66
N LEU A 64 4.15 -8.35 7.69
CA LEU A 64 4.56 -8.07 9.07
C LEU A 64 5.69 -8.98 9.54
N ASN A 65 5.60 -10.27 9.23
CA ASN A 65 6.61 -11.25 9.61
C ASN A 65 7.94 -11.04 8.88
N ARG A 66 7.91 -10.56 7.63
CA ARG A 66 9.11 -10.35 6.82
C ARG A 66 9.76 -8.98 7.06
N TYR A 67 8.95 -7.94 7.21
CA TYR A 67 9.40 -6.55 7.30
C TYR A 67 9.11 -6.00 8.69
N LEU A 68 9.94 -6.36 9.68
CA LEU A 68 9.75 -5.97 11.08
C LEU A 68 9.71 -4.45 11.30
N VAL A 69 10.35 -3.67 10.43
CA VAL A 69 10.24 -2.20 10.45
C VAL A 69 8.78 -1.75 10.26
N MET A 70 8.00 -2.46 9.43
CA MET A 70 6.58 -2.17 9.23
C MET A 70 5.78 -2.48 10.48
N ASP A 71 6.03 -3.62 11.13
CA ASP A 71 5.38 -3.96 12.40
C ASP A 71 5.62 -2.86 13.46
N GLN A 72 6.85 -2.36 13.57
CA GLN A 72 7.16 -1.22 14.45
C GLN A 72 6.41 0.05 14.06
N LEU A 73 6.26 0.35 12.77
CA LEU A 73 5.46 1.50 12.31
C LEU A 73 3.98 1.33 12.67
N LEU A 74 3.45 0.11 12.58
CA LEU A 74 2.06 -0.18 12.96
C LEU A 74 1.85 -0.04 14.47
N GLN A 75 2.69 -0.69 15.27
CA GLN A 75 2.59 -0.67 16.74
C GLN A 75 2.67 0.74 17.30
N ASN A 76 3.54 1.58 16.74
CA ASN A 76 3.71 2.97 17.15
C ASN A 76 2.69 3.93 16.50
N GLN A 77 1.80 3.43 15.63
CA GLN A 77 0.89 4.25 14.81
C GLN A 77 1.60 5.39 14.10
N ALA A 78 2.82 5.14 13.61
CA ALA A 78 3.67 6.16 12.99
C ALA A 78 2.97 6.84 11.79
N TYR A 79 2.10 6.10 11.10
CA TYR A 79 1.26 6.57 10.00
C TYR A 79 0.23 7.66 10.37
N LEU A 80 0.02 7.94 11.66
CA LEU A 80 -0.78 9.06 12.18
C LEU A 80 0.03 10.02 13.06
N ASN A 81 1.33 9.76 13.24
CA ASN A 81 2.18 10.58 14.08
C ASN A 81 2.72 11.77 13.28
N GLU A 82 2.21 12.97 13.57
CA GLU A 82 2.59 14.21 12.90
C GLU A 82 4.11 14.46 12.90
N THR A 83 4.77 14.27 14.05
CA THR A 83 6.21 14.46 14.20
C THR A 83 7.01 13.49 13.34
N TRP A 84 6.61 12.21 13.32
CA TRP A 84 7.28 11.20 12.48
C TRP A 84 7.07 11.47 11.00
N LEU A 85 5.84 11.81 10.58
CA LEU A 85 5.49 12.13 9.19
C LEU A 85 6.21 13.38 8.67
N ALA A 86 6.63 14.29 9.55
CA ALA A 86 7.43 15.46 9.20
C ALA A 86 8.95 15.17 9.14
N SER A 87 9.39 14.00 9.60
CA SER A 87 10.81 13.63 9.71
C SER A 87 11.35 12.96 8.45
N SER A 88 12.68 12.90 8.31
CA SER A 88 13.33 12.13 7.24
C SER A 88 13.05 10.63 7.34
N ALA A 89 12.77 10.11 8.54
CA ALA A 89 12.50 8.68 8.75
C ALA A 89 11.27 8.18 7.97
N ALA A 90 10.28 9.05 7.72
CA ALA A 90 9.15 8.72 6.86
C ALA A 90 9.57 8.51 5.39
N GLY A 91 10.68 9.09 4.95
CA GLY A 91 11.24 8.91 3.60
C GLY A 91 12.17 7.71 3.46
N GLU A 92 12.56 7.08 4.57
CA GLU A 92 13.66 6.12 4.64
C GLU A 92 13.21 4.76 5.21
N VAL A 93 11.94 4.37 4.97
CA VAL A 93 11.46 3.07 5.42
C VAL A 93 12.13 1.97 4.60
N THR A 94 12.90 1.11 5.26
CA THR A 94 13.69 0.06 4.62
C THR A 94 12.80 -1.02 4.00
N VAL A 95 12.89 -1.21 2.69
CA VAL A 95 12.30 -2.35 1.96
C VAL A 95 13.32 -2.98 1.02
N ASP A 96 12.98 -4.13 0.45
CA ASP A 96 13.80 -4.84 -0.54
C ASP A 96 13.02 -5.01 -1.86
N ASP A 97 13.67 -5.47 -2.92
CA ASP A 97 13.02 -5.74 -4.21
C ASP A 97 11.94 -6.83 -4.08
N HIS A 98 12.07 -7.73 -3.09
CA HIS A 98 11.05 -8.72 -2.80
C HIS A 98 9.74 -8.07 -2.31
N PHE A 99 9.80 -6.94 -1.59
CA PHE A 99 8.61 -6.17 -1.18
C PHE A 99 7.88 -5.65 -2.41
N HIS A 100 8.64 -5.09 -3.35
CA HIS A 100 8.09 -4.58 -4.59
C HIS A 100 7.48 -5.73 -5.43
N PHE A 101 8.17 -6.87 -5.51
CA PHE A 101 7.67 -8.06 -6.20
C PHE A 101 6.34 -8.54 -5.62
N SER A 102 6.28 -8.74 -4.30
CA SER A 102 5.04 -9.17 -3.66
C SER A 102 3.93 -8.13 -3.82
N HIS A 103 4.24 -6.83 -3.75
CA HIS A 103 3.26 -5.76 -3.97
C HIS A 103 2.67 -5.83 -5.38
N CYS A 104 3.51 -5.97 -6.42
CA CYS A 104 3.04 -6.05 -7.80
C CYS A 104 2.17 -7.28 -8.04
N VAL A 105 2.52 -8.45 -7.48
CA VAL A 105 1.68 -9.66 -7.57
C VAL A 105 0.29 -9.40 -6.96
N LEU A 106 0.23 -8.76 -5.78
CA LEU A 106 -1.04 -8.47 -5.12
C LEU A 106 -1.84 -7.39 -5.82
N ALA A 107 -1.19 -6.35 -6.35
CA ALA A 107 -1.86 -5.30 -7.13
C ALA A 107 -2.61 -5.88 -8.34
N VAL A 108 -2.01 -6.82 -9.06
CA VAL A 108 -2.66 -7.50 -10.20
C VAL A 108 -3.83 -8.36 -9.73
N LYS A 109 -3.67 -9.15 -8.66
CA LYS A 109 -4.76 -9.96 -8.10
C LYS A 109 -5.96 -9.11 -7.69
N ARG A 110 -5.73 -8.01 -6.97
CA ARG A 110 -6.78 -7.09 -6.52
C ARG A 110 -7.47 -6.41 -7.70
N TYR A 111 -6.73 -6.09 -8.77
CA TYR A 111 -7.33 -5.55 -9.99
C TYR A 111 -8.28 -6.53 -10.67
N ILE A 112 -7.89 -7.80 -10.77
CA ILE A 112 -8.76 -8.84 -11.31
C ILE A 112 -10.02 -8.97 -10.45
N GLU A 113 -9.87 -9.09 -9.13
CA GLU A 113 -11.01 -9.18 -8.21
C GLU A 113 -11.93 -7.96 -8.31
N ALA A 114 -11.38 -6.76 -8.41
CA ALA A 114 -12.14 -5.53 -8.54
C ALA A 114 -12.89 -5.45 -9.88
N LYS A 115 -12.32 -5.99 -10.97
CA LYS A 115 -13.00 -6.08 -12.27
C LYS A 115 -14.11 -7.13 -12.28
N GLU A 116 -13.92 -8.25 -11.61
CA GLU A 116 -14.90 -9.33 -11.55
C GLU A 116 -16.08 -9.01 -10.63
N THR A 117 -15.81 -8.37 -9.49
CA THR A 117 -16.82 -8.10 -8.46
C THR A 117 -17.39 -6.68 -8.51
N GLY A 118 -16.69 -5.78 -9.20
CA GLY A 118 -16.94 -4.35 -9.17
C GLY A 118 -16.53 -3.67 -7.87
N LYS A 119 -15.96 -4.37 -6.88
CA LYS A 119 -15.65 -3.82 -5.55
C LYS A 119 -14.16 -3.52 -5.37
N HIS A 120 -13.84 -2.42 -4.69
CA HIS A 120 -12.46 -2.08 -4.31
C HIS A 120 -12.39 -1.40 -2.94
N VAL A 121 -11.22 -1.45 -2.32
CA VAL A 121 -11.00 -0.88 -0.97
C VAL A 121 -10.01 0.29 -1.00
N CYS A 122 -9.23 0.40 -2.08
CA CYS A 122 -8.34 1.52 -2.37
C CYS A 122 -8.39 1.85 -3.87
N GLY A 123 -8.29 3.12 -4.24
CA GLY A 123 -8.32 3.52 -5.65
C GLY A 123 -7.23 2.89 -6.52
N ARG A 124 -6.10 2.49 -5.92
CA ARG A 124 -5.03 1.73 -6.61
C ARG A 124 -5.43 0.34 -7.07
N ASP A 125 -6.46 -0.26 -6.47
CA ASP A 125 -6.94 -1.58 -6.84
C ASP A 125 -7.62 -1.55 -8.22
N ILE A 126 -8.05 -0.38 -8.69
CA ILE A 126 -8.77 -0.21 -9.96
C ILE A 126 -8.03 0.72 -10.94
N ASP A 127 -6.91 1.29 -10.51
CA ASP A 127 -6.10 2.18 -11.32
C ASP A 127 -5.32 1.41 -12.39
N ARG A 128 -5.71 1.63 -13.64
CA ARG A 128 -5.09 0.95 -14.79
C ARG A 128 -3.61 1.30 -14.92
N GLU A 129 -3.20 2.54 -14.64
CA GLU A 129 -1.80 2.95 -14.78
C GLU A 129 -0.93 2.28 -13.72
N HIS A 130 -1.40 2.25 -12.47
CA HIS A 130 -0.74 1.52 -11.38
C HIS A 130 -0.59 0.03 -11.68
N VAL A 131 -1.63 -0.62 -12.20
CA VAL A 131 -1.60 -2.05 -12.49
C VAL A 131 -0.73 -2.36 -13.72
N GLN A 132 -0.75 -1.49 -14.73
CA GLN A 132 0.18 -1.61 -15.86
C GLN A 132 1.63 -1.51 -15.39
N HIS A 133 1.95 -0.54 -14.52
CA HIS A 133 3.28 -0.43 -13.92
C HIS A 133 3.69 -1.71 -13.17
N CYS A 134 2.75 -2.31 -12.41
CA CYS A 134 3.00 -3.57 -11.72
C CYS A 134 3.23 -4.74 -12.68
N LEU A 135 2.47 -4.81 -13.78
CA LEU A 135 2.66 -5.81 -14.83
C LEU A 135 4.02 -5.65 -15.52
N ASP A 136 4.41 -4.42 -15.86
CA ASP A 136 5.72 -4.14 -16.47
C ASP A 136 6.87 -4.53 -15.53
N ALA A 137 6.71 -4.33 -14.21
CA ALA A 137 7.68 -4.77 -13.22
C ALA A 137 7.73 -6.31 -13.11
N LEU A 138 6.59 -6.99 -13.12
CA LEU A 138 6.50 -8.46 -13.17
C LEU A 138 7.11 -9.04 -14.45
N ASP A 139 6.91 -8.40 -15.59
CA ASP A 139 7.55 -8.74 -16.85
C ASP A 139 9.07 -8.59 -16.75
N TRP A 140 9.56 -7.49 -16.15
CA TRP A 140 10.98 -7.28 -15.87
C TRP A 140 11.60 -8.39 -15.02
N TRP A 141 10.89 -8.86 -13.99
CA TRP A 141 11.34 -9.98 -13.16
C TRP A 141 11.27 -11.34 -13.87
N ALA A 142 10.27 -11.56 -14.72
CA ALA A 142 10.03 -12.84 -15.39
C ALA A 142 10.92 -13.06 -16.62
N PHE A 143 11.25 -11.99 -17.36
CA PHE A 143 12.01 -12.03 -18.61
C PHE A 143 13.23 -11.10 -18.55
N PRO A 144 14.26 -11.43 -17.75
CA PRO A 144 15.43 -10.58 -17.60
C PRO A 144 16.35 -10.57 -18.84
N GLU A 145 16.19 -11.52 -19.76
CA GLU A 145 17.06 -11.71 -20.92
C GLU A 145 16.85 -10.60 -21.97
N GLY A 146 17.95 -9.92 -22.33
CA GLY A 146 17.93 -8.71 -23.19
C GLY A 146 18.66 -7.52 -22.58
N ARG A 147 19.05 -7.61 -21.31
CA ARG A 147 20.05 -6.74 -20.67
C ARG A 147 21.03 -7.58 -19.84
N ILE A 148 22.31 -7.28 -19.95
CA ILE A 148 23.34 -7.87 -19.08
C ILE A 148 23.13 -7.28 -17.68
N GLY A 149 22.70 -8.12 -16.75
CA GLY A 149 22.62 -7.80 -15.34
C GLY A 149 22.79 -9.10 -14.57
N GLU A 150 23.98 -9.30 -14.03
CA GLU A 150 24.29 -10.37 -13.08
C GLU A 150 23.22 -10.42 -11.99
N SER A 151 22.86 -11.63 -11.53
CA SER A 151 21.96 -11.95 -10.40
C SER A 151 21.21 -10.73 -9.85
N VAL A 152 19.90 -10.60 -10.07
CA VAL A 152 19.12 -9.46 -9.54
C VAL A 152 19.37 -9.36 -8.04
N SER A 153 20.30 -8.48 -7.66
CA SER A 153 20.60 -8.20 -6.28
C SER A 153 19.29 -7.77 -5.65
N ASN A 154 19.04 -8.10 -4.39
CA ASN A 154 17.88 -7.62 -3.66
C ASN A 154 18.32 -6.41 -2.81
N PRO A 155 18.66 -5.25 -3.42
CA PRO A 155 19.17 -4.13 -2.69
C PRO A 155 18.10 -3.62 -1.73
N ILE A 156 18.56 -3.22 -0.56
CA ILE A 156 17.74 -2.43 0.32
C ILE A 156 17.48 -1.08 -0.35
N ARG A 157 16.21 -0.67 -0.42
CA ARG A 157 15.78 0.62 -0.96
C ARG A 157 14.99 1.40 0.08
N PRO A 158 15.14 2.73 0.12
CA PRO A 158 14.26 3.58 0.92
C PRO A 158 12.88 3.65 0.26
N LEU A 159 11.84 3.38 1.05
CA LEU A 159 10.45 3.60 0.70
C LEU A 159 9.96 4.87 1.41
N GLY A 160 9.50 5.82 0.61
CA GLY A 160 8.74 6.96 1.13
C GLY A 160 7.37 6.50 1.60
N TRP A 161 7.10 6.67 2.88
CA TRP A 161 5.84 6.34 3.51
C TRP A 161 4.81 7.44 3.30
N ARG A 162 3.66 7.08 2.72
CA ARG A 162 2.54 7.96 2.42
C ARG A 162 1.24 7.24 2.71
N THR A 163 0.76 7.39 3.94
CA THR A 163 -0.50 6.75 4.31
C THR A 163 -1.66 7.40 3.58
N LYS A 164 -2.55 6.58 3.02
CA LYS A 164 -3.76 7.04 2.36
C LYS A 164 -5.00 6.41 2.99
N VAL A 165 -6.10 7.16 3.07
CA VAL A 165 -7.41 6.70 3.59
C VAL A 165 -8.49 6.96 2.56
#